data_AF-A0A7J5V1J4-F1
#
_entry.id   AF-A0A7J5V1J4-F1
#
_cell.length_a   1.000
_cell.length_b   1.000
_cell.length_c   1.000
_cell.angle_alpha   90.00
_cell.angle_beta   90.00
_cell.angle_gamma   90.00
#
_symmetry.space_group_name_H-M   'P 1'
#
loop_
_entity.id
_entity.type
_entity.pdbx_description
1 polymer ?
#
loop_
_entity_poly.entity_id
_entity_poly.type
_entity_poly.pdbx_seq_one_letter_code
_entity_poly.pdbx_strand_id
1 'polypeptide(L)'
;MKKISLKKLLQMMSIMLLVSLVAVSCKKDDPEPDPEPLVEDGIYLKGAGTALVDFDTKGLLKATRNEVNQTDRASLLEIFVAVKAGADGFNIVKVAGATKTTYGPGADFVVVGEADRVADDPKVDFQRGSYAENTTKFTVPVDGLYHVVMDTELGKIVVVPVQYWGLIGAATPGGWGSDTQILPAAFDLNTMTFEVTNVVMTKADFKFRYSGGWKVVLDGEVDLGGGVVGVKVNTNYGGAVNALVAGGANITNEVNGKYTAKFVWTLGTGYVATLTKTGDLEVINYTDYEMGLVGNGLVVDGVQHNWDVTTQIQKPTVTNETNYTWNFTGVEVTTAGGGFKIRQGQDWNGKSIGYNDVVMAGLAAADFETNADGNFIPKVDGGVYDMELEINAVTELYTFTINPAGAAPEMFMLGDGSLAGWDNAAALPMVGADGIYSITTTLNGAGKYIKFITTLGQWAPMYGTDAAGTSTTGNLVYRATESDPDPASIPCPEVAGLYTITINTNNLTYNIAAPLYMLGDGCTAGWDNTAALPMFTAGNGVYFLNTALGAGLNIKFITTLGAWEPMYGYATGTPEAGTLVYRAPGAADVPNIVTPATAGNFVVTADITNLTYTVAAAK
;
A
#
# COMPACT_ATOMS: atom_id res chain seq x y z
N MET A 1 -14.32 -59.92 -10.92
CA MET A 1 -14.64 -59.86 -9.47
C MET A 1 -14.14 -61.14 -8.80
N LYS A 2 -13.16 -61.04 -7.89
CA LYS A 2 -12.53 -62.19 -7.22
C LYS A 2 -13.52 -62.83 -6.23
N LYS A 3 -13.68 -64.16 -6.30
CA LYS A 3 -14.52 -64.95 -5.38
C LYS A 3 -13.96 -64.87 -3.95
N ILE A 4 -14.74 -64.29 -3.03
CA ILE A 4 -14.47 -64.36 -1.60
C ILE A 4 -14.74 -65.80 -1.14
N SER A 5 -13.77 -66.43 -0.49
CA SER A 5 -13.89 -67.83 -0.05
C SER A 5 -14.86 -67.97 1.13
N LEU A 6 -15.71 -68.99 1.09
CA LEU A 6 -16.71 -69.36 2.10
C LEU A 6 -16.18 -69.41 3.55
N LYS A 7 -14.87 -69.63 3.74
CA LYS A 7 -14.20 -69.59 5.05
C LYS A 7 -14.22 -68.20 5.72
N LYS A 8 -14.13 -67.11 4.94
CA LYS A 8 -14.17 -65.75 5.48
C LYS A 8 -15.59 -65.31 5.90
N LEU A 9 -16.62 -65.90 5.28
CA LEU A 9 -18.02 -65.65 5.63
C LEU A 9 -18.41 -66.33 6.95
N LEU A 10 -17.92 -67.56 7.19
CA LEU A 10 -18.17 -68.26 8.45
C LEU A 10 -17.47 -67.59 9.65
N GLN A 11 -16.24 -67.08 9.48
CA GLN A 11 -15.55 -66.35 10.55
C GLN A 11 -16.24 -65.03 10.93
N MET A 12 -16.92 -64.37 9.97
CA MET A 12 -17.68 -63.15 10.22
C MET A 12 -19.01 -63.42 10.93
N MET A 13 -19.63 -64.57 10.71
CA MET A 13 -20.84 -65.00 11.43
C MET A 13 -20.56 -65.52 12.85
N SER A 14 -19.36 -66.04 13.13
CA SER A 14 -18.97 -66.48 14.48
C SER A 14 -18.70 -65.33 15.46
N ILE A 15 -18.36 -64.14 14.96
CA ILE A 15 -18.13 -62.95 15.79
C ILE A 15 -19.45 -62.20 16.09
N MET A 16 -20.48 -62.35 15.24
CA MET A 16 -21.82 -61.79 15.50
C MET A 16 -22.70 -62.66 16.43
N LEU A 17 -22.34 -63.92 16.69
CA LEU A 17 -23.13 -64.81 17.54
C LEU A 17 -22.65 -64.91 19.01
N LEU A 18 -21.57 -64.20 19.37
CA LEU A 18 -21.01 -64.22 20.74
C LEU A 18 -21.46 -63.04 21.62
N VAL A 19 -22.36 -62.17 21.13
CA VAL A 19 -22.89 -61.01 21.87
C VAL A 19 -24.32 -61.25 22.39
N SER A 20 -24.95 -62.37 22.06
CA SER A 20 -26.31 -62.69 22.53
C SER A 20 -26.29 -63.98 23.35
N LEU A 21 -25.97 -63.90 24.65
CA LEU A 21 -26.44 -64.79 25.73
C LEU A 21 -25.67 -64.51 27.04
N VAL A 22 -26.09 -63.49 27.78
CA VAL A 22 -26.03 -63.53 29.25
C VAL A 22 -27.39 -63.07 29.77
N ALA A 23 -28.26 -64.03 30.05
CA ALA A 23 -29.47 -63.81 30.83
C ALA A 23 -29.12 -63.95 32.32
N VAL A 24 -29.24 -62.87 33.09
CA VAL A 24 -29.25 -62.91 34.56
C VAL A 24 -30.54 -62.28 35.06
N SER A 25 -31.37 -63.15 35.64
CA SER A 25 -32.36 -62.99 36.71
C SER A 25 -32.77 -61.57 37.14
N CYS A 26 -34.09 -61.33 37.10
CA CYS A 26 -34.76 -60.22 37.77
C CYS A 26 -34.40 -60.12 39.26
N LYS A 27 -34.01 -58.93 39.70
CA LYS A 27 -34.46 -58.34 40.97
C LYS A 27 -35.05 -56.97 40.66
N LYS A 28 -36.23 -56.71 41.22
CA LYS A 28 -36.89 -55.40 41.18
C LYS A 28 -36.12 -54.39 42.05
N ASP A 29 -36.32 -53.13 41.70
CA ASP A 29 -36.05 -51.90 42.46
C ASP A 29 -34.65 -51.28 42.28
N ASP A 30 -34.51 -50.50 41.20
CA ASP A 30 -34.08 -49.09 41.22
C ASP A 30 -34.38 -48.47 39.85
N PRO A 31 -34.82 -47.20 39.74
CA PRO A 31 -34.85 -46.53 38.44
C PRO A 31 -33.40 -46.43 37.95
N GLU A 32 -33.06 -47.13 36.87
CA GLU A 32 -31.80 -46.92 36.17
C GLU A 32 -31.67 -45.42 35.88
N PRO A 33 -30.55 -44.76 36.25
CA PRO A 33 -30.31 -43.40 35.79
C PRO A 33 -30.33 -43.42 34.26
N ASP A 34 -31.06 -42.49 33.65
CA ASP A 34 -31.05 -42.31 32.20
C ASP A 34 -29.59 -42.35 31.72
N PRO A 35 -29.24 -43.16 30.71
CA PRO A 35 -27.87 -43.24 30.24
C PRO A 35 -27.42 -41.82 29.88
N GLU A 36 -26.32 -41.37 30.49
CA GLU A 36 -25.74 -40.08 30.14
C GLU A 36 -25.61 -40.01 28.61
N PRO A 37 -26.09 -38.94 27.95
CA PRO A 37 -25.96 -38.82 26.52
C PRO A 37 -24.48 -38.94 26.14
N LEU A 38 -24.18 -39.87 25.24
CA LEU A 38 -22.83 -40.08 24.74
C LEU A 38 -22.37 -38.81 24.01
N VAL A 39 -21.37 -38.12 24.57
CA VAL A 39 -20.72 -36.96 23.97
C VAL A 39 -19.43 -37.44 23.31
N GLU A 40 -19.20 -37.07 22.06
CA GLU A 40 -17.96 -37.42 21.35
C GLU A 40 -16.75 -36.71 21.96
N ASP A 41 -15.59 -37.36 21.92
CA ASP A 41 -14.32 -36.77 22.33
C ASP A 41 -14.04 -35.48 21.53
N GLY A 42 -13.59 -34.45 22.24
CA GLY A 42 -13.41 -33.14 21.63
C GLY A 42 -13.27 -32.02 22.64
N ILE A 43 -13.14 -30.80 22.15
CA ILE A 43 -13.06 -29.59 22.98
C ILE A 43 -14.24 -28.70 22.61
N TYR A 44 -15.13 -28.48 23.57
CA TYR A 44 -16.41 -27.81 23.37
C TYR A 44 -16.45 -26.48 24.08
N LEU A 45 -17.05 -25.47 23.44
CA LEU A 45 -17.55 -24.29 24.11
C LEU A 45 -18.98 -24.55 24.58
N LYS A 46 -19.26 -24.30 25.87
CA LYS A 46 -20.63 -24.33 26.41
C LYS A 46 -20.83 -23.31 27.53
N GLY A 47 -22.04 -22.77 27.64
CA GLY A 47 -22.43 -21.89 28.73
C GLY A 47 -23.73 -21.13 28.48
N ALA A 48 -24.37 -20.70 29.58
CA ALA A 48 -25.65 -20.00 29.56
C ALA A 48 -25.60 -18.60 28.92
N GLY A 49 -24.40 -18.03 28.75
CA GLY A 49 -24.22 -16.81 27.95
C GLY A 49 -24.32 -17.05 26.44
N THR A 50 -24.45 -18.30 26.00
CA THR A 50 -24.53 -18.69 24.58
C THR A 50 -25.77 -19.55 24.32
N ALA A 51 -26.08 -19.86 23.05
CA ALA A 51 -27.09 -20.88 22.73
C ALA A 51 -26.65 -22.32 23.08
N LEU A 52 -25.36 -22.54 23.40
CA LEU A 52 -24.77 -23.84 23.69
C LEU A 52 -24.81 -24.11 25.21
N VAL A 53 -26.00 -24.30 25.78
CA VAL A 53 -26.16 -24.52 27.24
C VAL A 53 -25.63 -25.89 27.69
N ASP A 54 -25.72 -26.89 26.81
CA ASP A 54 -25.26 -28.27 27.00
C ASP A 54 -24.27 -28.70 25.91
N PHE A 55 -23.77 -29.93 25.98
CA PHE A 55 -22.90 -30.46 24.94
C PHE A 55 -23.65 -30.59 23.61
N ASP A 56 -23.18 -29.84 22.63
CA ASP A 56 -23.67 -29.88 21.25
C ASP A 56 -22.46 -29.86 20.32
N THR A 57 -22.50 -30.69 19.28
CA THR A 57 -21.50 -30.70 18.19
C THR A 57 -21.25 -29.34 17.55
N LYS A 58 -22.23 -28.42 17.59
CA LYS A 58 -22.08 -27.03 17.14
C LYS A 58 -21.12 -26.20 18.00
N GLY A 59 -20.88 -26.62 19.25
CA GLY A 59 -19.91 -26.03 20.15
C GLY A 59 -18.51 -26.63 20.06
N LEU A 60 -18.29 -27.64 19.20
CA LEU A 60 -16.99 -28.28 19.04
C LEU A 60 -16.01 -27.34 18.32
N LEU A 61 -14.94 -26.92 19.01
CA LEU A 61 -13.88 -26.10 18.42
C LEU A 61 -13.17 -26.89 17.30
N LYS A 62 -12.74 -26.17 16.26
CA LYS A 62 -12.13 -26.74 15.06
C LYS A 62 -10.71 -26.24 14.87
N ALA A 63 -9.83 -27.11 14.36
CA ALA A 63 -8.48 -26.70 14.00
C ALA A 63 -8.51 -25.60 12.93
N THR A 64 -7.60 -24.64 13.07
CA THR A 64 -7.45 -23.51 12.15
C THR A 64 -6.00 -23.36 11.71
N ARG A 65 -5.77 -22.43 10.79
CA ARG A 65 -4.45 -22.11 10.26
C ARG A 65 -3.69 -21.19 11.18
N ASN A 66 -2.41 -21.48 11.39
CA ASN A 66 -1.50 -20.47 11.88
C ASN A 66 -1.23 -19.47 10.74
N GLU A 67 -1.60 -18.20 10.94
CA GLU A 67 -1.44 -17.15 9.95
C GLU A 67 0.02 -16.97 9.51
N VAL A 68 0.98 -17.22 10.41
CA VAL A 68 2.39 -16.94 10.13
C VAL A 68 2.93 -17.76 8.96
N ASN A 69 2.50 -19.01 8.84
CA ASN A 69 2.94 -19.92 7.77
C ASN A 69 1.79 -20.43 6.88
N GLN A 70 0.56 -20.00 7.16
CA GLN A 70 -0.67 -20.38 6.45
C GLN A 70 -0.93 -21.91 6.42
N THR A 71 -0.41 -22.63 7.42
CA THR A 71 -0.63 -24.09 7.57
C THR A 71 -1.54 -24.40 8.74
N ASP A 72 -2.34 -25.46 8.60
CA ASP A 72 -3.23 -25.95 9.66
C ASP A 72 -2.40 -26.40 10.88
N ARG A 73 -2.78 -25.94 12.07
CA ARG A 73 -2.14 -26.30 13.34
C ARG A 73 -3.16 -27.01 14.21
N ALA A 74 -2.96 -28.31 14.45
CA ALA A 74 -3.94 -29.15 15.14
C ALA A 74 -4.23 -28.70 16.59
N SER A 75 -3.26 -28.08 17.25
CA SER A 75 -3.38 -27.53 18.60
C SER A 75 -4.08 -26.17 18.65
N LEU A 76 -4.17 -25.46 17.51
CA LEU A 76 -4.78 -24.15 17.39
C LEU A 76 -6.23 -24.32 16.94
N LEU A 77 -7.15 -24.09 17.87
CA LEU A 77 -8.56 -24.38 17.74
C LEU A 77 -9.38 -23.10 17.82
N GLU A 78 -10.37 -22.94 16.96
CA GLU A 78 -11.25 -21.77 16.93
C GLU A 78 -12.74 -22.13 16.93
N ILE A 79 -13.55 -21.18 17.35
CA ILE A 79 -14.99 -21.14 17.16
C ILE A 79 -15.47 -19.70 17.11
N PHE A 80 -16.46 -19.44 16.26
CA PHE A 80 -17.24 -18.20 16.32
C PHE A 80 -18.56 -18.45 17.03
N VAL A 81 -18.88 -17.65 18.03
CA VAL A 81 -20.06 -17.81 18.87
C VAL A 81 -20.64 -16.47 19.30
N ALA A 82 -21.98 -16.35 19.25
CA ALA A 82 -22.67 -15.22 19.86
C ALA A 82 -22.75 -15.40 21.38
N VAL A 83 -22.33 -14.38 22.12
CA VAL A 83 -22.26 -14.37 23.59
C VAL A 83 -23.01 -13.16 24.12
N LYS A 84 -23.92 -13.41 25.06
CA LYS A 84 -24.62 -12.40 25.84
C LYS A 84 -23.72 -11.92 26.96
N ALA A 85 -23.60 -10.61 27.12
CA ALA A 85 -22.89 -9.98 28.23
C ALA A 85 -23.51 -10.35 29.57
N GLY A 86 -22.66 -10.33 30.60
CA GLY A 86 -23.04 -10.64 31.98
C GLY A 86 -22.33 -11.86 32.55
N ALA A 87 -22.78 -12.29 33.73
CA ALA A 87 -22.13 -13.35 34.50
C ALA A 87 -22.37 -14.77 33.97
N ASP A 88 -23.28 -14.94 33.00
CA ASP A 88 -23.67 -16.27 32.52
C ASP A 88 -22.61 -16.93 31.64
N GLY A 89 -21.87 -16.15 30.85
CA GLY A 89 -20.61 -16.51 30.18
C GLY A 89 -20.55 -17.89 29.49
N PHE A 90 -19.32 -18.38 29.31
CA PHE A 90 -19.06 -19.73 28.82
C PHE A 90 -17.80 -20.34 29.44
N ASN A 91 -17.67 -21.66 29.31
CA ASN A 91 -16.47 -22.43 29.59
C ASN A 91 -16.03 -23.19 28.34
N ILE A 92 -14.76 -23.60 28.33
CA ILE A 92 -14.25 -24.59 27.39
C ILE A 92 -14.19 -25.93 28.13
N VAL A 93 -14.70 -27.01 27.54
CA VAL A 93 -14.74 -28.34 28.16
C VAL A 93 -14.13 -29.36 27.24
N LYS A 94 -13.06 -30.01 27.70
CA LYS A 94 -12.44 -31.15 27.01
C LYS A 94 -13.13 -32.44 27.45
N VAL A 95 -13.61 -33.20 26.47
CA VAL A 95 -14.18 -34.54 26.65
C VAL A 95 -13.18 -35.55 26.11
N ALA A 96 -12.80 -36.51 26.96
CA ALA A 96 -11.91 -37.62 26.62
C ALA A 96 -12.43 -38.90 27.28
N GLY A 97 -13.16 -39.71 26.52
CA GLY A 97 -13.96 -40.82 27.02
C GLY A 97 -14.97 -40.35 28.07
N ALA A 98 -14.88 -40.92 29.28
CA ALA A 98 -15.74 -40.52 30.40
C ALA A 98 -15.27 -39.25 31.13
N THR A 99 -14.05 -38.76 30.85
CA THR A 99 -13.46 -37.61 31.54
C THR A 99 -13.89 -36.30 30.88
N LYS A 100 -14.42 -35.38 31.70
CA LYS A 100 -14.82 -34.02 31.30
C LYS A 100 -13.98 -33.02 32.11
N THR A 101 -13.08 -32.29 31.46
CA THR A 101 -12.21 -31.27 32.09
C THR A 101 -12.70 -29.88 31.69
N THR A 102 -13.03 -29.04 32.68
CA THR A 102 -13.55 -27.68 32.45
C THR A 102 -12.44 -26.65 32.59
N TYR A 103 -12.36 -25.74 31.64
CA TYR A 103 -11.42 -24.64 31.60
C TYR A 103 -12.15 -23.29 31.65
N GLY A 104 -11.57 -22.39 32.43
CA GLY A 104 -11.96 -20.98 32.52
C GLY A 104 -10.74 -20.07 32.34
N PRO A 105 -10.91 -18.74 32.53
CA PRO A 105 -9.82 -17.79 32.40
C PRO A 105 -8.70 -18.09 33.41
N GLY A 106 -7.46 -17.99 32.95
CA GLY A 106 -6.27 -17.99 33.79
C GLY A 106 -6.06 -16.63 34.47
N ALA A 107 -5.08 -16.55 35.37
CA ALA A 107 -4.82 -15.35 36.17
C ALA A 107 -4.34 -14.14 35.33
N ASP A 108 -3.75 -14.40 34.17
CA ASP A 108 -3.26 -13.42 33.20
C ASP A 108 -4.25 -13.17 32.05
N PHE A 109 -5.48 -13.70 32.11
CA PHE A 109 -6.52 -13.43 31.13
C PHE A 109 -7.09 -12.02 31.34
N VAL A 110 -6.66 -11.08 30.51
CA VAL A 110 -6.92 -9.64 30.67
C VAL A 110 -7.42 -9.01 29.38
N VAL A 111 -7.96 -7.79 29.49
CA VAL A 111 -8.31 -6.96 28.33
C VAL A 111 -7.03 -6.44 27.67
N VAL A 112 -6.96 -6.59 26.34
CA VAL A 112 -5.96 -6.01 25.46
C VAL A 112 -6.54 -4.70 24.88
N GLY A 113 -6.20 -3.59 25.54
CA GLY A 113 -6.59 -2.25 25.11
C GLY A 113 -5.70 -1.73 23.98
N GLU A 114 -6.04 -0.58 23.39
CA GLU A 114 -5.31 0.02 22.27
C GLU A 114 -3.79 0.07 22.44
N ALA A 115 -3.31 0.37 23.66
CA ALA A 115 -1.88 0.46 23.97
C ALA A 115 -1.13 -0.89 23.94
N ASP A 116 -1.84 -2.01 24.11
CA ASP A 116 -1.27 -3.36 24.22
C ASP A 116 -1.45 -4.20 22.94
N ARG A 117 -2.15 -3.64 21.94
CA ARG A 117 -2.39 -4.27 20.64
C ARG A 117 -1.16 -4.15 19.75
N VAL A 118 -0.92 -5.16 18.92
CA VAL A 118 0.01 -5.01 17.81
C VAL A 118 -0.67 -4.36 16.60
N ALA A 119 0.13 -3.84 15.67
CA ALA A 119 -0.36 -3.07 14.51
C ALA A 119 -1.40 -3.81 13.67
N ASP A 120 -1.37 -5.14 13.62
CA ASP A 120 -2.30 -5.94 12.84
C ASP A 120 -3.50 -6.50 13.63
N ASP A 121 -3.53 -6.31 14.95
CA ASP A 121 -4.63 -6.78 15.80
C ASP A 121 -5.95 -6.06 15.44
N PRO A 122 -7.10 -6.70 15.71
CA PRO A 122 -8.41 -6.05 15.68
C PRO A 122 -8.42 -4.72 16.45
N LYS A 123 -8.98 -3.68 15.86
CA LYS A 123 -9.02 -2.29 16.36
C LYS A 123 -10.14 -2.08 17.39
N VAL A 124 -10.32 -3.05 18.27
CA VAL A 124 -11.35 -3.11 19.32
C VAL A 124 -10.76 -3.76 20.56
N ASP A 125 -11.28 -3.44 21.75
CA ASP A 125 -10.84 -4.13 22.97
C ASP A 125 -11.22 -5.61 22.88
N PHE A 126 -10.27 -6.49 23.20
CA PHE A 126 -10.48 -7.94 23.26
C PHE A 126 -9.81 -8.52 24.50
N GLN A 127 -9.97 -9.81 24.77
CA GLN A 127 -9.34 -10.45 25.94
C GLN A 127 -8.37 -11.55 25.51
N ARG A 128 -7.23 -11.67 26.19
CA ARG A 128 -6.20 -12.68 25.91
C ARG A 128 -5.47 -13.07 27.20
N GLY A 129 -5.03 -14.33 27.28
CA GLY A 129 -4.15 -14.81 28.34
C GLY A 129 -4.10 -16.34 28.35
N SER A 130 -3.72 -16.92 29.48
CA SER A 130 -3.84 -18.36 29.69
C SER A 130 -5.27 -18.80 30.01
N TYR A 131 -5.54 -20.09 29.87
CA TYR A 131 -6.71 -20.73 30.46
C TYR A 131 -6.25 -21.75 31.52
N ALA A 132 -7.10 -21.98 32.53
CA ALA A 132 -6.79 -22.88 33.64
C ALA A 132 -7.97 -23.81 33.93
N GLU A 133 -7.68 -24.99 34.48
CA GLU A 133 -8.71 -25.93 34.93
C GLU A 133 -9.46 -25.33 36.13
N ASN A 134 -10.67 -24.82 35.86
CA ASN A 134 -11.56 -24.23 36.83
C ASN A 134 -12.96 -24.06 36.21
N THR A 135 -13.94 -23.70 37.03
CA THR A 135 -15.32 -23.47 36.61
C THR A 135 -15.67 -21.98 36.47
N THR A 136 -14.69 -21.09 36.57
CA THR A 136 -14.89 -19.65 36.33
C THR A 136 -15.22 -19.47 34.86
N LYS A 137 -16.20 -18.63 34.55
CA LYS A 137 -16.66 -18.46 33.18
C LYS A 137 -15.88 -17.35 32.49
N PHE A 138 -15.58 -17.54 31.21
CA PHE A 138 -15.25 -16.43 30.32
C PHE A 138 -16.48 -15.55 30.16
N THR A 139 -16.32 -14.25 30.37
CA THR A 139 -17.39 -13.25 30.23
C THR A 139 -16.96 -12.16 29.26
N VAL A 140 -17.94 -11.59 28.57
CA VAL A 140 -17.72 -10.55 27.57
C VAL A 140 -18.41 -9.25 28.01
N PRO A 141 -17.88 -8.07 27.63
CA PRO A 141 -18.41 -6.79 28.09
C PRO A 141 -19.70 -6.36 27.40
N VAL A 142 -19.96 -6.85 26.17
CA VAL A 142 -21.12 -6.48 25.35
C VAL A 142 -21.72 -7.69 24.64
N ASP A 143 -23.04 -7.67 24.41
CA ASP A 143 -23.70 -8.66 23.57
C ASP A 143 -23.09 -8.60 22.16
N GLY A 144 -22.70 -9.75 21.60
CA GLY A 144 -22.12 -9.74 20.26
C GLY A 144 -21.63 -11.10 19.78
N LEU A 145 -21.09 -11.11 18.57
CA LEU A 145 -20.39 -12.25 17.99
C LEU A 145 -18.91 -12.18 18.36
N TYR A 146 -18.36 -13.30 18.79
CA TYR A 146 -16.97 -13.40 19.24
C TYR A 146 -16.24 -14.50 18.47
N HIS A 147 -14.98 -14.22 18.11
CA HIS A 147 -14.01 -15.21 17.71
C HIS A 147 -13.27 -15.69 18.96
N VAL A 148 -13.45 -16.95 19.33
CA VAL A 148 -12.76 -17.59 20.45
C VAL A 148 -11.73 -18.54 19.87
N VAL A 149 -10.47 -18.34 20.23
CA VAL A 149 -9.36 -19.15 19.73
C VAL A 149 -8.49 -19.59 20.90
N MET A 150 -8.17 -20.87 20.96
CA MET A 150 -7.26 -21.43 21.95
C MET A 150 -6.14 -22.22 21.29
N ASP A 151 -4.96 -22.23 21.90
CA ASP A 151 -3.89 -23.15 21.55
C ASP A 151 -3.63 -24.12 22.70
N THR A 152 -3.84 -25.41 22.46
CA THR A 152 -3.76 -26.45 23.49
C THR A 152 -2.34 -26.80 23.90
N GLU A 153 -1.34 -26.51 23.06
CA GLU A 153 0.07 -26.73 23.38
C GLU A 153 0.64 -25.55 24.17
N LEU A 154 0.20 -24.33 23.86
CA LEU A 154 0.64 -23.11 24.54
C LEU A 154 -0.13 -22.81 25.83
N GLY A 155 -1.32 -23.39 26.01
CA GLY A 155 -2.19 -23.08 27.14
C GLY A 155 -2.77 -21.66 27.08
N LYS A 156 -2.92 -21.10 25.87
CA LYS A 156 -3.36 -19.71 25.62
C LYS A 156 -4.73 -19.66 24.97
N ILE A 157 -5.48 -18.61 25.25
CA ILE A 157 -6.79 -18.34 24.69
C ILE A 157 -6.96 -16.84 24.42
N VAL A 158 -7.70 -16.51 23.35
CA VAL A 158 -8.10 -15.17 22.99
C VAL A 158 -9.59 -15.13 22.66
N VAL A 159 -10.27 -14.07 23.07
CA VAL A 159 -11.71 -13.83 22.85
C VAL A 159 -11.86 -12.45 22.23
N VAL A 160 -12.21 -12.40 20.95
CA VAL A 160 -12.20 -11.16 20.14
C VAL A 160 -13.61 -10.82 19.66
N PRO A 161 -14.12 -9.60 19.88
CA PRO A 161 -15.40 -9.19 19.34
C PRO A 161 -15.34 -8.93 17.82
N VAL A 162 -16.33 -9.45 17.11
CA VAL A 162 -16.63 -9.14 15.71
C VAL A 162 -17.63 -7.97 15.70
N GLN A 163 -17.16 -6.75 15.99
CA GLN A 163 -18.03 -5.57 16.09
C GLN A 163 -18.60 -5.17 14.73
N TYR A 164 -17.84 -5.40 13.66
CA TYR A 164 -18.26 -5.20 12.28
C TYR A 164 -17.42 -6.09 11.36
N TRP A 165 -17.94 -6.36 10.18
CA TRP A 165 -17.13 -6.82 9.05
C TRP A 165 -16.77 -5.62 8.18
N GLY A 166 -15.55 -5.52 7.70
CA GLY A 166 -15.09 -4.46 6.80
C GLY A 166 -14.88 -5.03 5.40
N LEU A 167 -15.38 -4.33 4.39
CA LEU A 167 -14.89 -4.43 3.02
C LEU A 167 -13.68 -3.49 2.91
N ILE A 168 -12.55 -4.01 2.45
CA ILE A 168 -11.33 -3.23 2.29
C ILE A 168 -10.57 -3.63 1.02
N GLY A 169 -10.15 -2.64 0.25
CA GLY A 169 -9.28 -2.81 -0.91
C GLY A 169 -9.49 -1.74 -1.95
N ALA A 170 -8.72 -1.80 -3.04
CA ALA A 170 -8.81 -0.82 -4.12
C ALA A 170 -10.24 -0.70 -4.72
N ALA A 171 -11.05 -1.75 -4.62
CA ALA A 171 -12.44 -1.74 -5.07
C ALA A 171 -13.40 -0.98 -4.13
N THR A 172 -13.03 -0.69 -2.89
CA THR A 172 -13.93 -0.19 -1.86
C THR A 172 -13.70 1.29 -1.56
N PRO A 173 -14.71 2.00 -1.02
CA PRO A 173 -14.50 3.36 -0.50
C PRO A 173 -13.34 3.36 0.51
N GLY A 174 -12.39 4.29 0.34
CA GLY A 174 -11.21 4.39 1.20
C GLY A 174 -10.01 3.50 0.81
N GLY A 175 -10.13 2.67 -0.23
CA GLY A 175 -9.03 1.85 -0.73
C GLY A 175 -8.53 0.83 0.32
N TRP A 176 -7.22 0.60 0.36
CA TRP A 176 -6.57 -0.19 1.43
C TRP A 176 -6.32 0.60 2.72
N GLY A 177 -6.75 1.87 2.79
CA GLY A 177 -6.52 2.75 3.93
C GLY A 177 -7.58 2.64 5.04
N SER A 178 -8.82 2.30 4.70
CA SER A 178 -9.93 2.23 5.67
C SER A 178 -10.99 1.20 5.29
N ASP A 179 -11.76 0.76 6.29
CA ASP A 179 -12.83 -0.21 6.09
C ASP A 179 -14.14 0.48 5.72
N THR A 180 -14.81 -0.03 4.68
CA THR A 180 -16.25 0.15 4.55
C THR A 180 -16.94 -0.82 5.49
N GLN A 181 -17.44 -0.31 6.62
CA GLN A 181 -17.98 -1.12 7.72
C GLN A 181 -19.38 -1.67 7.42
N ILE A 182 -19.56 -2.95 7.70
CA ILE A 182 -20.81 -3.70 7.72
C ILE A 182 -21.15 -4.01 9.18
N LEU A 183 -22.07 -3.23 9.74
CA LEU A 183 -22.48 -3.35 11.14
C LEU A 183 -23.47 -4.51 11.32
N PRO A 184 -23.48 -5.17 12.50
CA PRO A 184 -24.49 -6.17 12.82
C PRO A 184 -25.87 -5.54 12.94
N ALA A 185 -26.91 -6.29 12.56
CA ALA A 185 -28.30 -5.86 12.68
C ALA A 185 -28.82 -5.98 14.13
N ALA A 186 -29.36 -7.13 14.51
CA ALA A 186 -29.83 -7.42 15.86
C ALA A 186 -29.04 -8.58 16.45
N PHE A 187 -28.81 -8.54 17.77
CA PHE A 187 -28.17 -9.62 18.49
C PHE A 187 -29.10 -10.83 18.59
N ASP A 188 -28.62 -11.99 18.13
CA ASP A 188 -29.28 -13.28 18.30
C ASP A 188 -28.23 -14.38 18.51
N LEU A 189 -28.53 -15.31 19.43
CA LEU A 189 -27.58 -16.33 19.88
C LEU A 189 -27.33 -17.44 18.84
N ASN A 190 -28.22 -17.59 17.86
CA ASN A 190 -28.14 -18.61 16.82
C ASN A 190 -27.70 -18.05 15.47
N THR A 191 -27.96 -16.78 15.19
CA THR A 191 -27.64 -16.15 13.90
C THR A 191 -27.33 -14.66 14.06
N MET A 192 -26.26 -14.20 13.43
CA MET A 192 -25.89 -12.78 13.38
C MET A 192 -25.81 -12.34 11.92
N THR A 193 -26.59 -11.34 11.55
CA THR A 193 -26.60 -10.77 10.19
C THR A 193 -25.93 -9.40 10.19
N PHE A 194 -25.02 -9.21 9.24
CA PHE A 194 -24.35 -7.97 8.92
C PHE A 194 -24.74 -7.59 7.49
N GLU A 195 -25.25 -6.40 7.27
CA GLU A 195 -25.68 -5.96 5.94
C GLU A 195 -25.38 -4.47 5.74
N VAL A 196 -24.82 -4.15 4.58
CA VAL A 196 -24.62 -2.78 4.11
C VAL A 196 -25.13 -2.70 2.67
N THR A 197 -25.84 -1.62 2.36
CA THR A 197 -26.43 -1.38 1.03
C THR A 197 -25.81 -0.15 0.40
N ASN A 198 -25.95 -0.03 -0.92
CA ASN A 198 -25.46 1.11 -1.71
C ASN A 198 -23.94 1.35 -1.57
N VAL A 199 -23.17 0.27 -1.37
CA VAL A 199 -21.70 0.37 -1.38
C VAL A 199 -21.25 0.60 -2.81
N VAL A 200 -20.64 1.75 -3.06
CA VAL A 200 -20.00 2.05 -4.35
C VAL A 200 -18.72 1.24 -4.45
N MET A 201 -18.62 0.34 -5.44
CA MET A 201 -17.41 -0.44 -5.68
C MET A 201 -16.91 -0.29 -7.13
N THR A 202 -15.59 -0.20 -7.29
CA THR A 202 -14.90 -0.12 -8.58
C THR A 202 -14.31 -1.47 -8.99
N LYS A 203 -13.89 -1.61 -10.26
CA LYS A 203 -13.25 -2.82 -10.79
C LYS A 203 -11.82 -2.92 -10.26
N ALA A 204 -11.66 -3.61 -9.14
CA ALA A 204 -10.38 -3.85 -8.50
C ALA A 204 -10.53 -4.96 -7.45
N ASP A 205 -9.48 -5.16 -6.66
CA ASP A 205 -9.43 -6.17 -5.60
C ASP A 205 -9.92 -5.64 -4.25
N PHE A 206 -10.47 -6.54 -3.43
CA PHE A 206 -10.84 -6.31 -2.04
C PHE A 206 -10.74 -7.58 -1.18
N LYS A 207 -10.91 -7.42 0.14
CA LYS A 207 -11.01 -8.47 1.15
C LYS A 207 -12.10 -8.14 2.17
N PHE A 208 -12.49 -9.17 2.93
CA PHE A 208 -13.21 -8.98 4.18
C PHE A 208 -12.23 -8.99 5.35
N ARG A 209 -12.45 -8.19 6.38
CA ARG A 209 -11.81 -8.37 7.69
C ARG A 209 -12.72 -7.93 8.80
N TYR A 210 -12.69 -8.57 9.96
CA TYR A 210 -13.53 -8.10 11.06
C TYR A 210 -12.78 -7.15 11.99
N SER A 211 -13.51 -6.15 12.51
CA SER A 211 -13.04 -5.19 13.50
C SER A 211 -11.70 -4.51 13.13
N GLY A 212 -11.41 -4.32 11.83
CA GLY A 212 -10.20 -3.61 11.36
C GLY A 212 -8.87 -4.33 11.54
N GLY A 213 -8.87 -5.61 11.95
CA GLY A 213 -7.64 -6.40 12.13
C GLY A 213 -7.27 -7.21 10.90
N TRP A 214 -5.98 -7.47 10.67
CA TRP A 214 -5.52 -8.48 9.70
C TRP A 214 -5.39 -9.86 10.34
N LYS A 215 -4.99 -9.90 11.61
CA LYS A 215 -4.73 -11.11 12.40
C LYS A 215 -4.80 -10.80 13.88
N VAL A 216 -5.02 -11.81 14.72
CA VAL A 216 -4.87 -11.67 16.17
C VAL A 216 -3.77 -12.58 16.68
N VAL A 217 -2.91 -12.02 17.54
CA VAL A 217 -1.76 -12.73 18.11
C VAL A 217 -2.15 -13.48 19.37
N LEU A 218 -1.93 -14.80 19.40
CA LEU A 218 -1.98 -15.60 20.62
C LEU A 218 -0.62 -15.57 21.33
N ASP A 219 0.46 -15.74 20.55
CA ASP A 219 1.84 -15.70 21.02
C ASP A 219 2.77 -15.15 19.93
N GLY A 220 3.60 -14.16 20.26
CA GLY A 220 4.53 -13.53 19.31
C GLY A 220 5.92 -14.19 19.25
N GLU A 221 6.25 -15.09 20.19
CA GLU A 221 7.63 -15.50 20.47
C GLU A 221 7.91 -16.99 20.16
N VAL A 222 6.87 -17.78 19.90
CA VAL A 222 7.01 -19.21 19.59
C VAL A 222 7.82 -19.42 18.31
N ASP A 223 8.98 -20.06 18.43
CA ASP A 223 9.80 -20.47 17.26
C ASP A 223 9.19 -21.69 16.58
N LEU A 224 8.81 -21.54 15.31
CA LEU A 224 8.28 -22.60 14.45
C LEU A 224 9.37 -23.23 13.57
N GLY A 225 10.62 -22.81 13.72
CA GLY A 225 11.77 -23.21 12.92
C GLY A 225 11.91 -22.37 11.65
N GLY A 226 13.11 -22.40 11.06
CA GLY A 226 13.40 -21.71 9.80
C GLY A 226 13.32 -20.18 9.88
N GLY A 227 13.43 -19.60 11.08
CA GLY A 227 13.31 -18.15 11.32
C GLY A 227 11.85 -17.65 11.37
N VAL A 228 10.87 -18.55 11.40
CA VAL A 228 9.45 -18.23 11.46
C VAL A 228 8.99 -18.25 12.92
N VAL A 229 8.43 -17.13 13.41
CA VAL A 229 8.02 -16.96 14.81
C VAL A 229 6.56 -16.49 14.95
N GLY A 230 5.87 -17.09 15.92
CA GLY A 230 4.56 -16.68 16.42
C GLY A 230 3.42 -17.64 16.07
N VAL A 231 2.39 -17.60 16.90
CA VAL A 231 1.09 -18.26 16.69
C VAL A 231 0.02 -17.19 16.62
N LYS A 232 -0.56 -17.05 15.43
CA LYS A 232 -1.52 -16.02 15.07
C LYS A 232 -2.66 -16.64 14.27
N VAL A 233 -3.83 -16.02 14.31
CA VAL A 233 -4.98 -16.44 13.49
C VAL A 233 -5.47 -15.28 12.63
N ASN A 234 -5.85 -15.61 11.40
CA ASN A 234 -6.35 -14.63 10.44
C ASN A 234 -7.68 -14.04 10.93
N THR A 235 -7.81 -12.72 10.83
CA THR A 235 -9.10 -12.02 10.98
C THR A 235 -9.60 -11.47 9.65
N ASN A 236 -8.78 -11.62 8.59
CA ASN A 236 -9.09 -11.30 7.21
C ASN A 236 -9.44 -12.55 6.38
N TYR A 237 -10.27 -12.35 5.37
CA TYR A 237 -10.81 -13.40 4.52
C TYR A 237 -10.77 -12.95 3.05
N GLY A 238 -10.33 -13.87 2.21
CA GLY A 238 -10.25 -13.72 0.76
C GLY A 238 -10.84 -14.93 0.03
N GLY A 239 -10.43 -15.18 -1.20
CA GLY A 239 -10.92 -16.28 -2.04
C GLY A 239 -12.14 -15.88 -2.86
N ALA A 240 -13.22 -16.66 -2.80
CA ALA A 240 -14.49 -16.29 -3.44
C ALA A 240 -15.47 -15.79 -2.37
N VAL A 241 -16.33 -14.83 -2.71
CA VAL A 241 -17.32 -14.26 -1.77
C VAL A 241 -18.18 -15.35 -1.11
N ASN A 242 -18.59 -16.36 -1.86
CA ASN A 242 -19.40 -17.48 -1.37
C ASN A 242 -18.57 -18.67 -0.84
N ALA A 243 -17.24 -18.57 -0.83
CA ALA A 243 -16.32 -19.59 -0.34
C ALA A 243 -15.07 -18.92 0.25
N LEU A 244 -15.27 -18.19 1.34
CA LEU A 244 -14.23 -17.40 1.98
C LEU A 244 -13.15 -18.29 2.59
N VAL A 245 -11.90 -17.87 2.44
CA VAL A 245 -10.72 -18.51 3.00
C VAL A 245 -10.02 -17.52 3.92
N ALA A 246 -9.84 -17.90 5.18
CA ALA A 246 -9.07 -17.13 6.15
C ALA A 246 -7.63 -16.92 5.64
N GLY A 247 -7.19 -15.66 5.53
CA GLY A 247 -5.90 -15.30 4.94
C GLY A 247 -5.79 -15.52 3.42
N GLY A 248 -6.89 -15.87 2.74
CA GLY A 248 -6.91 -16.19 1.31
C GLY A 248 -6.50 -15.02 0.40
N ALA A 249 -6.32 -15.31 -0.89
CA ALA A 249 -6.03 -14.30 -1.91
C ALA A 249 -7.12 -13.23 -2.00
N ASN A 250 -6.80 -12.05 -2.55
CA ASN A 250 -7.81 -10.99 -2.74
C ASN A 250 -8.99 -11.49 -3.57
N ILE A 251 -10.15 -10.89 -3.32
CA ILE A 251 -11.38 -11.08 -4.09
C ILE A 251 -11.42 -9.99 -5.16
N THR A 252 -11.55 -10.36 -6.43
CA THR A 252 -11.69 -9.39 -7.52
C THR A 252 -13.15 -8.98 -7.70
N ASN A 253 -13.42 -7.68 -7.67
CA ASN A 253 -14.67 -7.11 -8.17
C ASN A 253 -14.53 -6.81 -9.66
N GLU A 254 -15.25 -7.52 -10.51
CA GLU A 254 -15.09 -7.43 -11.97
C GLU A 254 -15.83 -6.26 -12.62
N VAL A 255 -16.85 -5.72 -11.93
CA VAL A 255 -17.79 -4.75 -12.51
C VAL A 255 -18.02 -3.59 -11.54
N ASN A 256 -17.93 -2.36 -12.04
CA ASN A 256 -18.29 -1.17 -11.28
C ASN A 256 -19.79 -1.17 -10.93
N GLY A 257 -20.15 -0.67 -9.75
CA GLY A 257 -21.56 -0.56 -9.39
C GLY A 257 -21.83 -0.19 -7.95
N LYS A 258 -23.12 -0.09 -7.63
CA LYS A 258 -23.63 -0.08 -6.26
C LYS A 258 -23.90 -1.53 -5.85
N TYR A 259 -23.45 -1.90 -4.67
CA TYR A 259 -23.54 -3.26 -4.14
C TYR A 259 -24.25 -3.29 -2.79
N THR A 260 -24.93 -4.40 -2.53
CA THR A 260 -25.29 -4.84 -1.20
C THR A 260 -24.36 -5.97 -0.79
N ALA A 261 -23.61 -5.76 0.28
CA ALA A 261 -22.79 -6.77 0.91
C ALA A 261 -23.49 -7.29 2.17
N LYS A 262 -23.55 -8.61 2.30
CA LYS A 262 -24.20 -9.28 3.43
C LYS A 262 -23.31 -10.40 3.94
N PHE A 263 -23.20 -10.49 5.26
CA PHE A 263 -22.49 -11.54 5.97
C PHE A 263 -23.45 -12.13 7.00
N VAL A 264 -23.67 -13.44 6.98
CA VAL A 264 -24.55 -14.12 7.94
C VAL A 264 -23.75 -15.20 8.63
N TRP A 265 -23.59 -15.06 9.94
CA TRP A 265 -23.14 -16.12 10.82
C TRP A 265 -24.32 -16.96 11.26
N THR A 266 -24.18 -18.28 11.23
CA THR A 266 -25.14 -19.21 11.84
C THR A 266 -24.39 -20.23 12.68
N LEU A 267 -24.84 -20.41 13.92
CA LEU A 267 -24.25 -21.36 14.87
C LEU A 267 -24.13 -22.76 14.27
N GLY A 268 -22.92 -23.32 14.32
CA GLY A 268 -22.59 -24.65 13.79
C GLY A 268 -22.43 -24.73 12.26
N THR A 269 -22.80 -23.69 11.52
CA THR A 269 -22.62 -23.63 10.06
C THR A 269 -21.47 -22.69 9.66
N GLY A 270 -21.16 -21.70 10.50
CA GLY A 270 -20.16 -20.68 10.20
C GLY A 270 -20.77 -19.52 9.45
N TYR A 271 -20.02 -18.93 8.53
CA TYR A 271 -20.43 -17.71 7.83
C TYR A 271 -20.72 -17.94 6.35
N VAL A 272 -21.71 -17.21 5.84
CA VAL A 272 -21.98 -17.08 4.40
C VAL A 272 -21.96 -15.61 4.05
N ALA A 273 -21.18 -15.25 3.03
CA ALA A 273 -21.17 -13.90 2.49
C ALA A 273 -21.80 -13.85 1.10
N THR A 274 -22.45 -12.73 0.79
CA THR A 274 -22.95 -12.41 -0.54
C THR A 274 -22.60 -10.97 -0.88
N LEU A 275 -22.25 -10.73 -2.14
CA LEU A 275 -22.03 -9.40 -2.69
C LEU A 275 -22.89 -9.30 -3.95
N THR A 276 -23.94 -8.51 -3.89
CA THR A 276 -24.95 -8.41 -4.96
C THR A 276 -24.90 -7.02 -5.56
N LYS A 277 -24.67 -6.90 -6.88
CA LYS A 277 -24.80 -5.62 -7.58
C LYS A 277 -26.28 -5.22 -7.58
N THR A 278 -26.59 -4.07 -6.99
CA THR A 278 -27.95 -3.54 -6.85
C THR A 278 -28.23 -2.34 -7.76
N GLY A 279 -27.20 -1.78 -8.37
CA GLY A 279 -27.34 -0.72 -9.37
C GLY A 279 -26.05 -0.44 -10.11
N ASP A 280 -26.18 0.29 -11.21
CA ASP A 280 -25.02 0.88 -11.88
C ASP A 280 -24.48 2.06 -11.07
N LEU A 281 -23.19 2.34 -11.27
CA LEU A 281 -22.58 3.52 -10.71
C LEU A 281 -23.00 4.72 -11.58
N GLU A 282 -23.79 5.62 -11.01
CA GLU A 282 -24.14 6.89 -11.67
C GLU A 282 -22.96 7.84 -11.52
N VAL A 283 -21.99 7.75 -12.44
CA VAL A 283 -20.90 8.73 -12.57
C VAL A 283 -21.29 9.79 -13.59
N ILE A 284 -20.80 11.02 -13.39
CA ILE A 284 -20.95 12.06 -14.42
C ILE A 284 -20.10 11.63 -15.62
N ASN A 285 -20.75 11.47 -16.77
CA ASN A 285 -20.05 11.15 -18.00
C ASN A 285 -19.45 12.42 -18.60
N TYR A 286 -18.12 12.55 -18.50
CA TYR A 286 -17.39 13.69 -19.02
C TYR A 286 -16.94 13.55 -20.48
N THR A 287 -17.28 12.47 -21.17
CA THR A 287 -16.82 12.17 -22.55
C THR A 287 -17.05 13.33 -23.53
N ASP A 288 -18.15 14.06 -23.35
CA ASP A 288 -18.52 15.19 -24.22
C ASP A 288 -18.21 16.57 -23.64
N TYR A 289 -17.53 16.65 -22.50
CA TYR A 289 -17.15 17.91 -21.88
C TYR A 289 -15.93 18.50 -22.59
N GLU A 290 -16.20 19.48 -23.44
CA GLU A 290 -15.18 20.30 -24.07
C GLU A 290 -14.62 21.31 -23.07
N MET A 291 -13.43 21.06 -22.52
CA MET A 291 -12.78 21.93 -21.53
C MET A 291 -11.57 22.62 -22.16
N GLY A 292 -11.33 23.86 -21.76
CA GLY A 292 -10.15 24.65 -22.15
C GLY A 292 -9.77 25.67 -21.10
N LEU A 293 -8.81 26.53 -21.41
CA LEU A 293 -8.26 27.53 -20.48
C LEU A 293 -8.80 28.93 -20.81
N VAL A 294 -9.10 29.73 -19.81
CA VAL A 294 -9.61 31.11 -20.00
C VAL A 294 -9.06 32.03 -18.91
N GLY A 295 -8.67 33.24 -19.28
CA GLY A 295 -8.29 34.29 -18.34
C GLY A 295 -7.06 35.09 -18.77
N ASN A 296 -6.91 36.23 -18.10
CA ASN A 296 -5.88 37.23 -18.40
C ASN A 296 -4.46 36.79 -18.00
N GLY A 297 -4.32 35.77 -17.15
CA GLY A 297 -3.02 35.21 -16.74
C GLY A 297 -2.37 34.27 -17.77
N LEU A 298 -3.02 34.04 -18.92
CA LEU A 298 -2.48 33.26 -20.03
C LEU A 298 -1.88 34.18 -21.09
N VAL A 299 -0.93 33.65 -21.85
CA VAL A 299 -0.40 34.26 -23.08
C VAL A 299 -0.71 33.31 -24.24
N VAL A 300 -1.30 33.83 -25.30
CA VAL A 300 -1.66 33.07 -26.51
C VAL A 300 -1.14 33.84 -27.71
N ASP A 301 -0.39 33.15 -28.59
CA ASP A 301 0.26 33.75 -29.76
C ASP A 301 1.12 34.99 -29.43
N GLY A 302 1.79 34.96 -28.27
CA GLY A 302 2.65 36.04 -27.78
C GLY A 302 1.91 37.27 -27.24
N VAL A 303 0.59 37.19 -27.06
CA VAL A 303 -0.23 38.29 -26.53
C VAL A 303 -0.98 37.82 -25.28
N GLN A 304 -1.10 38.71 -24.29
CA GLN A 304 -1.90 38.46 -23.10
C GLN A 304 -3.35 38.11 -23.48
N HIS A 305 -3.85 37.01 -22.92
CA HIS A 305 -5.17 36.48 -23.22
C HIS A 305 -6.28 37.18 -22.42
N ASN A 306 -7.53 36.69 -22.49
CA ASN A 306 -8.70 37.33 -21.89
C ASN A 306 -9.67 36.35 -21.21
N TRP A 307 -10.69 36.89 -20.52
CA TRP A 307 -11.76 36.14 -19.86
C TRP A 307 -12.98 35.83 -20.76
N ASP A 308 -13.01 36.33 -22.01
CA ASP A 308 -14.13 36.17 -22.92
C ASP A 308 -14.02 34.85 -23.71
N VAL A 309 -12.82 34.52 -24.18
CA VAL A 309 -12.56 33.39 -25.08
C VAL A 309 -11.80 32.27 -24.37
N THR A 310 -12.29 31.04 -24.46
CA THR A 310 -11.54 29.85 -24.02
C THR A 310 -10.58 29.41 -25.11
N THR A 311 -9.32 29.17 -24.74
CA THR A 311 -8.29 28.59 -25.60
C THR A 311 -8.07 27.10 -25.30
N GLN A 312 -7.44 26.38 -26.24
CA GLN A 312 -7.13 24.95 -26.13
C GLN A 312 -8.34 24.06 -25.74
N ILE A 313 -9.54 24.38 -26.25
CA ILE A 313 -10.72 23.55 -26.01
C ILE A 313 -10.50 22.17 -26.62
N GLN A 314 -10.74 21.13 -25.82
CA GLN A 314 -10.70 19.75 -26.26
C GLN A 314 -11.65 18.86 -25.45
N LYS A 315 -11.98 17.70 -25.99
CA LYS A 315 -12.62 16.60 -25.26
C LYS A 315 -11.56 15.83 -24.44
N PRO A 316 -11.95 15.15 -23.35
CA PRO A 316 -11.00 14.35 -22.60
C PRO A 316 -10.55 13.13 -23.40
N THR A 317 -9.34 12.66 -23.09
CA THR A 317 -8.99 11.26 -23.28
C THR A 317 -9.70 10.43 -22.20
N VAL A 318 -10.40 9.38 -22.63
CA VAL A 318 -11.15 8.47 -21.74
C VAL A 318 -10.35 7.19 -21.59
N THR A 319 -9.71 7.00 -20.43
CA THR A 319 -8.92 5.79 -20.16
C THR A 319 -9.82 4.62 -19.72
N ASN A 320 -10.91 4.93 -19.02
CA ASN A 320 -11.98 4.00 -18.65
C ASN A 320 -13.29 4.78 -18.39
N GLU A 321 -14.39 4.10 -18.02
CA GLU A 321 -15.70 4.72 -17.77
C GLU A 321 -15.71 5.77 -16.65
N THR A 322 -14.63 5.87 -15.87
CA THR A 322 -14.53 6.65 -14.64
C THR A 322 -13.43 7.72 -14.63
N ASN A 323 -12.45 7.69 -15.53
CA ASN A 323 -11.31 8.61 -15.53
C ASN A 323 -11.22 9.36 -16.86
N TYR A 324 -11.17 10.69 -16.76
CA TYR A 324 -11.23 11.62 -17.89
C TYR A 324 -10.10 12.63 -17.79
N THR A 325 -9.33 12.78 -18.86
CA THR A 325 -8.08 13.57 -18.84
C THR A 325 -8.05 14.60 -19.97
N TRP A 326 -7.79 15.86 -19.65
CA TRP A 326 -7.56 16.94 -20.63
C TRP A 326 -6.11 17.41 -20.55
N ASN A 327 -5.42 17.47 -21.68
CA ASN A 327 -4.00 17.80 -21.76
C ASN A 327 -3.79 19.13 -22.49
N PHE A 328 -3.44 20.18 -21.76
CA PHE A 328 -3.12 21.49 -22.32
C PHE A 328 -1.61 21.60 -22.46
N THR A 329 -1.10 21.73 -23.68
CA THR A 329 0.34 21.71 -23.94
C THR A 329 0.85 23.08 -24.31
N GLY A 330 2.09 23.38 -23.93
CA GLY A 330 2.73 24.66 -24.25
C GLY A 330 1.96 25.88 -23.74
N VAL A 331 1.35 25.79 -22.56
CA VAL A 331 0.58 26.86 -21.93
C VAL A 331 1.53 27.91 -21.38
N GLU A 332 1.61 29.06 -22.05
CA GLU A 332 2.38 30.21 -21.59
C GLU A 332 1.54 31.07 -20.62
N VAL A 333 2.16 31.56 -19.54
CA VAL A 333 1.48 32.33 -18.49
C VAL A 333 2.18 33.65 -18.18
N THR A 334 1.46 34.58 -17.58
CA THR A 334 2.00 35.89 -17.14
C THR A 334 1.47 36.30 -15.77
N THR A 335 2.34 36.97 -15.00
CA THR A 335 1.99 37.56 -13.70
C THR A 335 1.17 38.85 -13.83
N ALA A 336 1.21 39.51 -14.99
CA ALA A 336 0.54 40.79 -15.24
C ALA A 336 -1.00 40.68 -15.37
N GLY A 337 -1.55 39.46 -15.35
CA GLY A 337 -2.93 39.18 -15.73
C GLY A 337 -3.91 38.78 -14.63
N GLY A 338 -3.46 38.53 -13.40
CA GLY A 338 -4.37 38.17 -12.31
C GLY A 338 -5.03 36.78 -12.42
N GLY A 339 -4.60 35.93 -13.35
CA GLY A 339 -4.86 34.49 -13.36
C GLY A 339 -5.77 33.94 -14.46
N PHE A 340 -6.05 32.65 -14.38
CA PHE A 340 -6.91 31.91 -15.31
C PHE A 340 -7.76 30.85 -14.60
N LYS A 341 -8.68 30.23 -15.34
CA LYS A 341 -9.49 29.06 -14.95
C LYS A 341 -9.58 28.06 -16.09
N ILE A 342 -10.02 26.84 -15.78
CA ILE A 342 -10.43 25.86 -16.77
C ILE A 342 -11.95 26.00 -16.95
N ARG A 343 -12.42 26.20 -18.18
CA ARG A 343 -13.84 26.44 -18.49
C ARG A 343 -14.35 25.46 -19.53
N GLN A 344 -15.58 24.99 -19.34
CA GLN A 344 -16.31 24.21 -20.32
C GLN A 344 -16.83 25.11 -21.43
N GLY A 345 -16.50 24.79 -22.68
CA GLY A 345 -16.97 25.50 -23.86
C GLY A 345 -16.54 26.97 -23.87
N GLN A 346 -17.36 27.82 -24.49
CA GLN A 346 -17.07 29.25 -24.70
C GLN A 346 -17.86 30.18 -23.77
N ASP A 347 -18.69 29.65 -22.88
CA ASP A 347 -19.52 30.44 -21.97
C ASP A 347 -19.41 29.96 -20.52
N TRP A 348 -20.07 30.67 -19.61
CA TRP A 348 -20.04 30.40 -18.17
C TRP A 348 -21.21 29.53 -17.69
N ASN A 349 -21.99 28.92 -18.60
CA ASN A 349 -23.11 28.05 -18.23
C ASN A 349 -22.65 26.63 -17.86
N GLY A 350 -21.46 26.23 -18.31
CA GLY A 350 -20.84 24.94 -18.01
C GLY A 350 -19.93 24.96 -16.79
N LYS A 351 -19.10 23.92 -16.65
CA LYS A 351 -18.10 23.87 -15.58
C LYS A 351 -17.09 25.02 -15.66
N SER A 352 -16.74 25.55 -14.49
CA SER A 352 -15.67 26.50 -14.28
C SER A 352 -14.86 26.01 -13.08
N ILE A 353 -13.64 25.59 -13.33
CA ILE A 353 -12.75 24.96 -12.35
C ILE A 353 -11.62 25.93 -12.05
N GLY A 354 -11.47 26.27 -10.78
CA GLY A 354 -10.42 27.12 -10.24
C GLY A 354 -9.45 26.36 -9.33
N TYR A 355 -8.51 27.10 -8.75
CA TYR A 355 -7.43 26.55 -7.92
C TYR A 355 -7.96 25.74 -6.72
N ASN A 356 -9.04 26.20 -6.08
CA ASN A 356 -9.60 25.53 -4.90
C ASN A 356 -10.41 24.27 -5.22
N ASP A 357 -10.72 24.03 -6.49
CA ASP A 357 -11.53 22.89 -6.93
C ASP A 357 -10.68 21.66 -7.26
N VAL A 358 -9.35 21.80 -7.25
CA VAL A 358 -8.41 20.75 -7.68
C VAL A 358 -7.37 20.45 -6.62
N VAL A 359 -6.87 19.22 -6.62
CA VAL A 359 -5.58 18.87 -6.01
C VAL A 359 -4.49 19.28 -6.99
N MET A 360 -3.67 20.25 -6.60
CA MET A 360 -2.51 20.68 -7.39
C MET A 360 -1.41 19.62 -7.33
N ALA A 361 -0.91 19.23 -8.48
CA ALA A 361 0.16 18.24 -8.64
C ALA A 361 1.16 18.68 -9.71
N GLY A 362 2.26 17.93 -9.87
CA GLY A 362 3.28 18.21 -10.89
C GLY A 362 4.43 19.09 -10.41
N LEU A 363 5.53 19.07 -11.17
CA LEU A 363 6.81 19.69 -10.85
C LEU A 363 6.73 21.21 -10.67
N ALA A 364 5.76 21.84 -11.33
CA ALA A 364 5.54 23.27 -11.31
C ALA A 364 4.22 23.68 -10.64
N ALA A 365 3.60 22.79 -9.86
CA ALA A 365 2.40 23.14 -9.07
C ALA A 365 2.65 24.38 -8.19
N ALA A 366 3.85 24.46 -7.61
CA ALA A 366 4.26 25.55 -6.74
C ALA A 366 4.50 26.87 -7.48
N ASP A 367 4.42 26.93 -8.81
CA ASP A 367 4.47 28.19 -9.58
C ASP A 367 3.12 28.91 -9.60
N PHE A 368 2.08 28.30 -9.01
CA PHE A 368 0.74 28.85 -8.97
C PHE A 368 0.28 29.08 -7.51
N GLU A 369 -0.66 29.99 -7.35
CA GLU A 369 -1.38 30.23 -6.11
C GLU A 369 -2.85 30.59 -6.41
N THR A 370 -3.64 30.85 -5.37
CA THR A 370 -5.03 31.29 -5.51
C THR A 370 -5.22 32.74 -5.10
N ASN A 371 -6.17 33.42 -5.72
CA ASN A 371 -6.74 34.67 -5.23
C ASN A 371 -8.12 34.43 -4.54
N ALA A 372 -8.81 35.51 -4.17
CA ALA A 372 -10.13 35.46 -3.56
C ALA A 372 -11.22 34.86 -4.49
N ASP A 373 -11.03 34.94 -5.81
CA ASP A 373 -11.97 34.43 -6.82
C ASP A 373 -11.70 32.96 -7.20
N GLY A 374 -10.68 32.35 -6.58
CA GLY A 374 -10.28 30.97 -6.84
C GLY A 374 -9.58 30.78 -8.18
N ASN A 375 -8.98 31.81 -8.77
CA ASN A 375 -8.23 31.67 -10.03
C ASN A 375 -6.88 30.98 -9.80
N PHE A 376 -6.36 30.31 -10.83
CA PHE A 376 -4.95 29.94 -10.88
C PHE A 376 -4.13 31.21 -11.16
N ILE A 377 -3.37 31.67 -10.18
CA ILE A 377 -2.50 32.85 -10.28
C ILE A 377 -1.07 32.41 -10.56
N PRO A 378 -0.50 32.73 -11.74
CA PRO A 378 0.92 32.49 -11.99
C PRO A 378 1.78 33.38 -11.09
N LYS A 379 2.82 32.80 -10.50
CA LYS A 379 3.89 33.52 -9.78
C LYS A 379 5.13 33.74 -10.63
N VAL A 380 5.22 33.05 -11.76
CA VAL A 380 6.32 33.13 -12.73
C VAL A 380 5.80 33.80 -14.01
N ASP A 381 6.55 34.76 -14.53
CA ASP A 381 6.21 35.48 -15.76
C ASP A 381 6.89 34.82 -16.97
N GLY A 382 6.13 34.54 -18.03
CA GLY A 382 6.62 33.88 -19.24
C GLY A 382 6.91 32.39 -19.08
N GLY A 383 6.47 31.76 -17.98
CA GLY A 383 6.58 30.32 -17.81
C GLY A 383 5.73 29.58 -18.85
N VAL A 384 6.25 28.49 -19.41
CA VAL A 384 5.54 27.64 -20.38
C VAL A 384 5.40 26.25 -19.78
N TYR A 385 4.18 25.70 -19.77
CA TYR A 385 3.84 24.49 -19.04
C TYR A 385 3.04 23.50 -19.88
N ASP A 386 3.23 22.21 -19.61
CA ASP A 386 2.26 21.18 -19.96
C ASP A 386 1.40 20.90 -18.73
N MET A 387 0.10 21.04 -18.90
CA MET A 387 -0.89 20.95 -17.83
C MET A 387 -1.89 19.84 -18.12
N GLU A 388 -2.22 19.05 -17.12
CA GLU A 388 -3.17 17.95 -17.21
C GLU A 388 -4.26 18.13 -16.16
N LEU A 389 -5.52 18.18 -16.60
CA LEU A 389 -6.67 18.01 -15.72
C LEU A 389 -7.12 16.56 -15.77
N GLU A 390 -7.05 15.86 -14.64
CA GLU A 390 -7.69 14.55 -14.45
C GLU A 390 -8.93 14.71 -13.58
N ILE A 391 -10.05 14.14 -14.03
CA ILE A 391 -11.25 13.99 -13.21
C ILE A 391 -11.56 12.51 -13.03
N ASN A 392 -11.59 12.08 -11.77
CA ASN A 392 -12.17 10.81 -11.38
C ASN A 392 -13.68 11.00 -11.15
N ALA A 393 -14.51 10.49 -12.06
CA ALA A 393 -15.97 10.65 -12.03
C ALA A 393 -16.67 9.81 -10.95
N VAL A 394 -15.95 8.91 -10.26
CA VAL A 394 -16.49 8.18 -9.10
C VAL A 394 -16.38 9.03 -7.84
N THR A 395 -15.20 9.60 -7.61
CA THR A 395 -14.92 10.37 -6.40
C THR A 395 -15.19 11.86 -6.57
N GLU A 396 -15.38 12.31 -7.82
CA GLU A 396 -15.35 13.72 -8.21
C GLU A 396 -14.08 14.43 -7.71
N LEU A 397 -12.98 13.69 -7.57
CA LEU A 397 -11.66 14.25 -7.28
C LEU A 397 -11.05 14.78 -8.56
N TYR A 398 -10.72 16.07 -8.57
CA TYR A 398 -10.10 16.74 -9.71
C TYR A 398 -8.64 16.97 -9.36
N THR A 399 -7.74 16.51 -10.21
CA THR A 399 -6.29 16.73 -10.05
C THR A 399 -5.83 17.60 -11.20
N PHE A 400 -5.10 18.67 -10.90
CA PHE A 400 -4.48 19.51 -11.92
C PHE A 400 -2.97 19.43 -11.79
N THR A 401 -2.37 18.66 -12.70
CA THR A 401 -0.94 18.44 -12.77
C THR A 401 -0.32 19.50 -13.66
N ILE A 402 0.67 20.24 -13.15
CA ILE A 402 1.40 21.25 -13.92
C ILE A 402 2.88 20.92 -13.90
N ASN A 403 3.44 20.75 -15.09
CA ASN A 403 4.88 20.59 -15.26
C ASN A 403 5.41 21.63 -16.26
N PRO A 404 6.71 21.99 -16.21
CA PRO A 404 7.32 22.76 -17.30
C PRO A 404 7.04 22.10 -18.67
N ALA A 405 6.84 22.90 -19.72
CA ALA A 405 6.52 22.35 -21.03
C ALA A 405 7.65 21.44 -21.53
N GLY A 406 7.29 20.26 -22.03
CA GLY A 406 8.21 19.20 -22.40
C GLY A 406 8.79 18.41 -21.21
N ALA A 407 8.41 18.71 -19.96
CA ALA A 407 8.82 17.98 -18.77
C ALA A 407 7.66 17.14 -18.22
N ALA A 408 7.40 15.96 -18.75
CA ALA A 408 6.75 14.94 -17.92
C ALA A 408 7.82 14.38 -16.96
N PRO A 409 7.57 14.17 -15.66
CA PRO A 409 8.37 13.22 -14.91
C PRO A 409 8.04 11.83 -15.48
N GLU A 410 8.83 11.38 -16.45
CA GLU A 410 8.70 10.04 -17.04
C GLU A 410 9.17 8.94 -16.06
N MET A 411 9.65 9.32 -14.86
CA MET A 411 10.23 8.42 -13.89
C MET A 411 10.05 8.88 -12.44
N PHE A 412 9.69 7.92 -11.58
CA PHE A 412 9.62 8.06 -10.13
C PHE A 412 10.45 6.97 -9.45
N MET A 413 10.98 7.26 -8.27
CA MET A 413 11.71 6.31 -7.42
C MET A 413 10.90 6.01 -6.16
N LEU A 414 10.87 4.74 -5.75
CA LEU A 414 10.29 4.32 -4.47
C LEU A 414 11.10 3.16 -3.87
N GLY A 415 10.70 2.74 -2.67
CA GLY A 415 11.24 1.60 -1.94
C GLY A 415 11.58 1.96 -0.49
N ASP A 416 11.74 0.94 0.36
CA ASP A 416 12.12 1.12 1.78
C ASP A 416 13.52 1.70 1.97
N GLY A 417 14.28 1.81 0.88
CA GLY A 417 15.49 2.60 0.75
C GLY A 417 15.28 4.10 0.74
N SER A 418 14.07 4.61 0.55
CA SER A 418 13.76 6.03 0.39
C SER A 418 12.64 6.49 1.33
N LEU A 419 12.37 7.80 1.35
CA LEU A 419 11.24 8.36 2.13
C LEU A 419 9.86 7.92 1.63
N ALA A 420 9.75 7.50 0.36
CA ALA A 420 8.49 7.01 -0.20
C ALA A 420 8.08 5.65 0.37
N GLY A 421 9.04 4.85 0.88
CA GLY A 421 8.77 3.45 1.21
C GLY A 421 8.24 2.66 0.01
N TRP A 422 7.58 1.53 0.26
CA TRP A 422 6.89 0.76 -0.79
C TRP A 422 5.46 1.29 -1.03
N ASP A 423 5.32 2.60 -1.12
CA ASP A 423 4.08 3.31 -1.46
C ASP A 423 4.24 3.93 -2.85
N ASN A 424 3.53 3.37 -3.83
CA ASN A 424 3.62 3.80 -5.22
C ASN A 424 2.85 5.11 -5.49
N ALA A 425 1.96 5.55 -4.60
CA ALA A 425 1.32 6.86 -4.67
C ALA A 425 2.21 7.97 -4.09
N ALA A 426 3.18 7.61 -3.25
CA ALA A 426 4.16 8.53 -2.64
C ALA A 426 5.53 8.52 -3.32
N ALA A 427 5.67 7.87 -4.49
CA ALA A 427 6.95 7.73 -5.18
C ALA A 427 7.57 9.11 -5.51
N LEU A 428 8.89 9.21 -5.33
CA LEU A 428 9.65 10.45 -5.47
C LEU A 428 9.89 10.77 -6.96
N PRO A 429 9.52 11.96 -7.45
CA PRO A 429 9.72 12.32 -8.85
C PRO A 429 11.22 12.47 -9.17
N MET A 430 11.63 11.98 -10.33
CA MET A 430 12.98 12.18 -10.86
C MET A 430 12.98 13.30 -11.92
N VAL A 431 14.11 14.00 -12.03
CA VAL A 431 14.31 15.05 -13.05
C VAL A 431 15.13 14.47 -14.19
N GLY A 432 14.71 14.69 -15.43
CA GLY A 432 15.42 14.20 -16.61
C GLY A 432 14.55 14.20 -17.85
N ALA A 433 15.15 13.83 -18.98
CA ALA A 433 14.50 13.70 -20.28
C ALA A 433 15.31 12.74 -21.15
N ASP A 434 14.76 12.36 -22.31
CA ASP A 434 15.42 11.52 -23.33
C ASP A 434 15.98 10.21 -22.76
N GLY A 435 15.25 9.61 -21.81
CA GLY A 435 15.63 8.34 -21.17
C GLY A 435 16.76 8.44 -20.16
N ILE A 436 17.14 9.63 -19.68
CA ILE A 436 18.11 9.82 -18.59
C ILE A 436 17.44 10.61 -17.47
N TYR A 437 17.31 10.00 -16.29
CA TYR A 437 16.64 10.61 -15.14
C TYR A 437 17.52 10.54 -13.89
N SER A 438 17.43 11.55 -13.04
CA SER A 438 18.20 11.64 -11.81
C SER A 438 17.39 12.23 -10.66
N ILE A 439 17.71 11.78 -9.45
CA ILE A 439 17.22 12.37 -8.20
C ILE A 439 18.35 12.39 -7.19
N THR A 440 18.44 13.48 -6.42
CA THR A 440 19.31 13.54 -5.23
C THR A 440 18.45 13.46 -3.99
N THR A 441 18.56 12.37 -3.23
CA THR A 441 17.73 12.12 -2.04
C THR A 441 18.44 11.23 -1.03
N THR A 442 17.89 11.16 0.17
CA THR A 442 18.42 10.34 1.26
C THR A 442 18.05 8.88 1.04
N LEU A 443 19.06 8.01 1.07
CA LEU A 443 18.89 6.57 1.11
C LEU A 443 19.12 6.01 2.52
N ASN A 444 18.32 5.01 2.91
CA ASN A 444 18.25 4.48 4.29
C ASN A 444 19.37 3.47 4.65
N GLY A 445 20.36 3.26 3.78
CA GLY A 445 21.53 2.43 4.08
C GLY A 445 21.34 0.92 3.81
N ALA A 446 22.21 0.11 4.42
CA ALA A 446 22.31 -1.33 4.17
C ALA A 446 20.99 -2.10 4.36
N GLY A 447 20.77 -3.11 3.50
CA GLY A 447 19.62 -4.01 3.56
C GLY A 447 18.29 -3.38 3.12
N LYS A 448 18.32 -2.19 2.55
CA LYS A 448 17.17 -1.47 1.97
C LYS A 448 17.24 -1.44 0.47
N TYR A 449 16.10 -1.23 -0.18
CA TYR A 449 16.02 -1.32 -1.63
C TYR A 449 15.15 -0.23 -2.25
N ILE A 450 15.40 0.02 -3.53
CA ILE A 450 14.63 0.93 -4.38
C ILE A 450 14.19 0.26 -5.68
N LYS A 451 13.15 0.81 -6.31
CA LYS A 451 12.69 0.54 -7.67
C LYS A 451 12.24 1.85 -8.32
N PHE A 452 11.96 1.78 -9.61
CA PHE A 452 11.44 2.92 -10.36
C PHE A 452 10.12 2.57 -11.06
N ILE A 453 9.20 3.52 -11.12
CA ILE A 453 7.92 3.41 -11.83
C ILE A 453 7.77 4.56 -12.81
N THR A 454 7.06 4.35 -13.90
CA THR A 454 6.80 5.40 -14.90
C THR A 454 5.47 6.12 -14.66
N THR A 455 4.62 5.55 -13.80
CA THR A 455 3.27 6.05 -13.56
C THR A 455 3.00 6.00 -12.07
N LEU A 456 2.77 7.16 -11.46
CA LEU A 456 2.48 7.27 -10.04
C LEU A 456 1.21 6.45 -9.69
N GLY A 457 1.25 5.73 -8.56
CA GLY A 457 0.17 4.86 -8.12
C GLY A 457 0.08 3.50 -8.83
N GLN A 458 0.93 3.22 -9.81
CA GLN A 458 0.96 1.94 -10.54
C GLN A 458 2.27 1.19 -10.31
N TRP A 459 2.20 -0.14 -10.20
CA TRP A 459 3.40 -1.00 -10.10
C TRP A 459 3.91 -1.45 -11.47
N ALA A 460 3.16 -1.31 -12.55
CA ALA A 460 3.67 -1.49 -13.90
C ALA A 460 3.18 -0.35 -14.79
N PRO A 461 4.02 0.21 -15.68
CA PRO A 461 5.41 -0.21 -15.95
C PRO A 461 6.42 0.17 -14.85
N MET A 462 7.38 -0.71 -14.59
CA MET A 462 8.43 -0.49 -13.57
C MET A 462 9.82 -0.99 -14.00
N TYR A 463 10.84 -0.54 -13.26
CA TYR A 463 12.22 -1.02 -13.38
C TYR A 463 12.75 -1.48 -12.02
N GLY A 464 13.40 -2.65 -12.03
CA GLY A 464 14.26 -3.15 -10.97
C GLY A 464 15.66 -3.43 -11.52
N THR A 465 16.32 -4.47 -10.99
CA THR A 465 17.65 -4.93 -11.42
C THR A 465 17.69 -6.43 -11.62
N ASP A 466 18.82 -6.91 -12.12
CA ASP A 466 19.16 -8.33 -12.24
C ASP A 466 20.11 -8.78 -11.10
N ALA A 467 20.58 -10.03 -11.16
CA ALA A 467 21.47 -10.59 -10.16
C ALA A 467 22.87 -9.94 -10.11
N ALA A 468 23.24 -9.12 -11.10
CA ALA A 468 24.50 -8.37 -11.13
C ALA A 468 24.35 -6.96 -10.55
N GLY A 469 23.14 -6.54 -10.18
CA GLY A 469 22.88 -5.26 -9.51
C GLY A 469 23.64 -5.11 -8.19
N THR A 470 24.33 -3.99 -8.04
CA THR A 470 25.03 -3.60 -6.81
C THR A 470 24.46 -2.32 -6.23
N SER A 471 24.93 -1.92 -5.05
CA SER A 471 24.48 -0.70 -4.38
C SER A 471 25.00 0.60 -4.98
N THR A 472 25.83 0.52 -6.02
CA THR A 472 26.39 1.68 -6.73
C THR A 472 26.13 1.68 -8.23
N THR A 473 25.89 0.50 -8.83
CA THR A 473 25.59 0.38 -10.27
C THR A 473 25.01 -0.98 -10.62
N GLY A 474 24.35 -1.07 -11.78
CA GLY A 474 23.86 -2.33 -12.34
C GLY A 474 23.01 -2.12 -13.59
N ASN A 475 22.43 -3.22 -14.07
CA ASN A 475 21.47 -3.21 -15.18
C ASN A 475 20.06 -2.92 -14.68
N LEU A 476 19.25 -2.25 -15.49
CA LEU A 476 17.82 -2.11 -15.27
C LEU A 476 17.09 -3.28 -15.92
N VAL A 477 16.14 -3.87 -15.20
CA VAL A 477 15.21 -4.87 -15.73
C VAL A 477 13.82 -4.25 -15.80
N TYR A 478 13.29 -4.14 -17.02
CA TYR A 478 11.98 -3.54 -17.28
C TYR A 478 10.86 -4.57 -17.14
N ARG A 479 9.77 -4.16 -16.48
CA ARG A 479 8.51 -4.87 -16.38
C ARG A 479 7.42 -4.00 -17.04
N ALA A 480 6.87 -4.45 -18.16
CA ALA A 480 5.89 -3.68 -18.92
C ALA A 480 4.48 -3.74 -18.30
N THR A 481 4.09 -4.92 -17.82
CA THR A 481 2.73 -5.18 -17.30
C THR A 481 2.74 -5.95 -15.98
N GLU A 482 1.61 -5.96 -15.28
CA GLU A 482 1.45 -6.74 -14.04
C GLU A 482 1.59 -8.26 -14.26
N SER A 483 1.34 -8.75 -15.47
CA SER A 483 1.52 -10.17 -15.81
C SER A 483 2.98 -10.58 -16.03
N ASP A 484 3.88 -9.62 -16.26
CA ASP A 484 5.30 -9.90 -16.44
C ASP A 484 5.97 -10.16 -15.08
N PRO A 485 6.98 -11.05 -15.01
CA PRO A 485 7.70 -11.33 -13.77
C PRO A 485 8.26 -10.06 -13.12
N ASP A 486 8.10 -9.97 -11.80
CA ASP A 486 8.61 -8.83 -11.03
C ASP A 486 10.15 -8.83 -10.96
N PRO A 487 10.85 -7.78 -11.41
CA PRO A 487 12.30 -7.71 -11.31
C PRO A 487 12.78 -7.59 -9.86
N ALA A 488 14.04 -7.95 -9.60
CA ALA A 488 14.65 -7.77 -8.29
C ALA A 488 14.75 -6.27 -7.93
N SER A 489 14.67 -5.92 -6.66
CA SER A 489 14.85 -4.54 -6.20
C SER A 489 16.33 -4.14 -6.18
N ILE A 490 16.63 -2.87 -6.42
CA ILE A 490 18.00 -2.34 -6.42
C ILE A 490 18.46 -2.10 -4.98
N PRO A 491 19.60 -2.66 -4.54
CA PRO A 491 20.08 -2.47 -3.17
C PRO A 491 20.59 -1.04 -2.95
N CYS A 492 20.34 -0.49 -1.75
CA CYS A 492 20.89 0.78 -1.33
C CYS A 492 22.37 0.68 -0.89
N PRO A 493 23.12 1.79 -0.91
CA PRO A 493 24.46 1.88 -0.32
C PRO A 493 24.50 1.42 1.14
N GLU A 494 25.66 0.95 1.60
CA GLU A 494 25.85 0.45 2.97
C GLU A 494 25.54 1.54 4.03
N VAL A 495 25.97 2.77 3.75
CA VAL A 495 25.83 3.91 4.65
C VAL A 495 24.57 4.69 4.27
N ALA A 496 23.71 4.97 5.25
CA ALA A 496 22.57 5.86 5.05
C ALA A 496 23.08 7.30 4.84
N GLY A 497 22.49 8.02 3.89
CA GLY A 497 22.96 9.37 3.55
C GLY A 497 22.36 9.91 2.27
N LEU A 498 22.77 11.11 1.89
CA LEU A 498 22.34 11.76 0.65
C LEU A 498 23.12 11.17 -0.54
N TYR A 499 22.40 10.77 -1.59
CA TYR A 499 22.98 10.22 -2.82
C TYR A 499 22.31 10.83 -4.04
N THR A 500 23.05 10.86 -5.14
CA THR A 500 22.51 11.08 -6.49
C THR A 500 22.31 9.71 -7.14
N ILE A 501 21.06 9.43 -7.53
CA ILE A 501 20.64 8.23 -8.24
C ILE A 501 20.32 8.64 -9.66
N THR A 502 20.99 8.04 -10.64
CA THR A 502 20.74 8.27 -12.06
C THR A 502 20.38 6.96 -12.73
N ILE A 503 19.38 6.98 -13.60
CA ILE A 503 19.04 5.87 -14.48
C ILE A 503 19.13 6.29 -15.94
N ASN A 504 19.47 5.34 -16.79
CA ASN A 504 19.47 5.48 -18.24
C ASN A 504 18.63 4.34 -18.83
N THR A 505 17.43 4.65 -19.29
CA THR A 505 16.49 3.67 -19.86
C THR A 505 16.85 3.28 -21.29
N ASN A 506 17.63 4.11 -22.01
CA ASN A 506 18.13 3.76 -23.34
C ASN A 506 19.18 2.64 -23.27
N ASN A 507 20.06 2.72 -22.26
CA ASN A 507 21.13 1.75 -22.04
C ASN A 507 20.75 0.67 -21.02
N LEU A 508 19.60 0.80 -20.36
CA LEU A 508 19.14 -0.04 -19.27
C LEU A 508 20.17 -0.16 -18.15
N THR A 509 20.65 0.97 -17.62
CA THR A 509 21.64 1.02 -16.53
C THR A 509 21.24 1.99 -15.44
N TYR A 510 21.70 1.75 -14.21
CA TYR A 510 21.62 2.72 -13.11
C TYR A 510 22.96 2.96 -12.42
N ASN A 511 23.08 4.12 -11.77
CA ASN A 511 24.22 4.54 -10.99
C ASN A 511 23.77 5.25 -9.71
N ILE A 512 24.43 4.96 -8.58
CA ILE A 512 24.21 5.60 -7.28
C ILE A 512 25.57 6.08 -6.77
N ALA A 513 25.70 7.37 -6.54
CA ALA A 513 26.95 7.99 -6.09
C ALA A 513 26.70 9.13 -5.09
N ALA A 514 27.75 9.55 -4.38
CA ALA A 514 27.67 10.75 -3.55
C ALA A 514 27.35 11.98 -4.42
N PRO A 515 26.64 12.99 -3.91
CA PRO A 515 26.25 14.14 -4.72
C PRO A 515 27.44 15.01 -5.16
N LEU A 516 27.31 15.63 -6.33
CA LEU A 516 28.17 16.71 -6.80
C LEU A 516 27.28 17.84 -7.32
N TYR A 517 27.63 19.08 -7.02
CA TYR A 517 26.87 20.27 -7.40
C TYR A 517 27.76 21.27 -8.12
N MET A 518 27.20 21.99 -9.08
CA MET A 518 27.87 23.06 -9.81
C MET A 518 27.34 24.44 -9.39
N LEU A 519 28.23 25.41 -9.24
CA LEU A 519 27.86 26.81 -9.01
C LEU A 519 28.87 27.75 -9.66
N GLY A 520 28.54 29.04 -9.67
CA GLY A 520 29.38 30.14 -10.14
C GLY A 520 28.57 31.18 -10.93
N ASP A 521 29.14 32.36 -11.13
CA ASP A 521 28.52 33.43 -11.92
C ASP A 521 28.27 33.05 -13.39
N GLY A 522 28.89 31.96 -13.86
CA GLY A 522 28.63 31.37 -15.16
C GLY A 522 27.30 30.62 -15.28
N CYS A 523 26.58 30.35 -14.20
CA CYS A 523 25.32 29.59 -14.22
C CYS A 523 24.24 30.26 -13.34
N THR A 524 23.01 29.75 -13.40
CA THR A 524 21.85 30.33 -12.70
C THR A 524 21.98 30.33 -11.18
N ALA A 525 22.77 29.42 -10.60
CA ALA A 525 23.01 29.38 -9.16
C ALA A 525 23.85 30.57 -8.65
N GLY A 526 24.59 31.26 -9.53
CA GLY A 526 25.57 32.26 -9.10
C GLY A 526 26.55 31.68 -8.07
N TRP A 527 27.07 32.52 -7.18
CA TRP A 527 27.92 32.09 -6.06
C TRP A 527 27.13 31.71 -4.80
N ASP A 528 25.86 31.31 -4.95
CA ASP A 528 25.04 30.81 -3.85
C ASP A 528 25.27 29.30 -3.68
N ASN A 529 26.01 28.92 -2.64
CA ASN A 529 26.32 27.52 -2.36
C ASN A 529 25.14 26.73 -1.78
N THR A 530 24.05 27.39 -1.37
CA THR A 530 22.79 26.73 -0.96
C THR A 530 21.88 26.45 -2.14
N ALA A 531 22.08 27.14 -3.27
CA ALA A 531 21.34 26.99 -4.52
C ALA A 531 22.15 26.32 -5.65
N ALA A 532 23.28 25.68 -5.33
CA ALA A 532 24.12 25.03 -6.32
C ALA A 532 23.36 23.94 -7.10
N LEU A 533 23.61 23.84 -8.40
CA LEU A 533 22.88 22.98 -9.32
C LEU A 533 23.32 21.51 -9.15
N PRO A 534 22.42 20.56 -8.85
CA PRO A 534 22.78 19.15 -8.72
C PRO A 534 23.18 18.57 -10.07
N MET A 535 24.25 17.77 -10.08
CA MET A 535 24.71 17.06 -11.28
C MET A 535 24.19 15.61 -11.31
N PHE A 536 23.99 15.08 -12.51
CA PHE A 536 23.70 13.67 -12.79
C PHE A 536 24.99 12.87 -12.65
N THR A 537 24.91 11.55 -12.39
CA THR A 537 26.10 10.68 -12.35
C THR A 537 26.04 9.59 -13.42
N ALA A 538 27.16 9.35 -14.09
CA ALA A 538 27.35 8.17 -14.95
C ALA A 538 28.05 7.01 -14.19
N GLY A 539 28.19 7.14 -12.87
CA GLY A 539 28.97 6.24 -12.04
C GLY A 539 30.48 6.50 -12.12
N ASN A 540 31.26 5.75 -11.34
CA ASN A 540 32.74 5.80 -11.34
C ASN A 540 33.33 7.20 -11.19
N GLY A 541 32.67 8.07 -10.41
CA GLY A 541 33.11 9.45 -10.19
C GLY A 541 32.89 10.39 -11.38
N VAL A 542 32.12 10.00 -12.38
CA VAL A 542 31.75 10.86 -13.51
C VAL A 542 30.39 11.49 -13.25
N TYR A 543 30.34 12.81 -13.37
CA TYR A 543 29.15 13.63 -13.18
C TYR A 543 28.94 14.53 -14.37
N PHE A 544 27.68 14.81 -14.72
CA PHE A 544 27.36 15.70 -15.83
C PHE A 544 26.10 16.53 -15.56
N LEU A 545 26.00 17.67 -16.23
CA LEU A 545 24.83 18.54 -16.18
C LEU A 545 24.67 19.27 -17.51
N ASN A 546 23.46 19.22 -18.08
CA ASN A 546 23.07 20.08 -19.18
C ASN A 546 22.52 21.39 -18.62
N THR A 547 23.15 22.52 -18.94
CA THR A 547 22.78 23.82 -18.38
C THR A 547 23.23 24.98 -19.26
N ALA A 548 22.53 26.11 -19.14
CA ALA A 548 22.93 27.35 -19.77
C ALA A 548 24.12 27.96 -19.03
N LEU A 549 25.16 28.35 -19.79
CA LEU A 549 26.32 29.06 -19.27
C LEU A 549 26.48 30.43 -19.92
N GLY A 550 26.88 31.42 -19.13
CA GLY A 550 27.31 32.73 -19.62
C GLY A 550 28.72 32.69 -20.23
N ALA A 551 29.03 33.66 -21.09
CA ALA A 551 30.29 33.71 -21.85
C ALA A 551 31.49 34.18 -20.99
N GLY A 552 32.56 33.38 -20.89
CA GLY A 552 33.80 33.76 -20.21
C GLY A 552 33.67 34.05 -18.71
N LEU A 553 32.66 33.47 -18.07
CA LEU A 553 32.37 33.57 -16.64
C LEU A 553 32.99 32.38 -15.89
N ASN A 554 32.61 32.13 -14.64
CA ASN A 554 33.29 31.18 -13.75
C ASN A 554 32.34 30.14 -13.18
N ILE A 555 32.84 28.91 -13.04
CA ILE A 555 32.18 27.82 -12.32
C ILE A 555 33.15 27.03 -11.42
N LYS A 556 32.58 26.35 -10.42
CA LYS A 556 33.24 25.39 -9.50
C LYS A 556 32.29 24.23 -9.18
N PHE A 557 32.83 23.18 -8.56
CA PHE A 557 32.03 22.05 -8.06
C PHE A 557 32.16 21.89 -6.56
N ILE A 558 31.04 21.72 -5.84
CA ILE A 558 31.00 21.41 -4.42
C ILE A 558 30.37 20.05 -4.19
N THR A 559 30.72 19.40 -3.08
CA THR A 559 30.21 18.07 -2.74
C THR A 559 29.06 18.10 -1.74
N THR A 560 28.82 19.25 -1.10
CA THR A 560 27.80 19.42 -0.05
C THR A 560 27.15 20.79 -0.20
N LEU A 561 25.83 20.85 -0.35
CA LEU A 561 25.09 22.11 -0.39
C LEU A 561 25.30 22.93 0.89
N GLY A 562 25.46 24.23 0.73
CA GLY A 562 25.74 25.19 1.80
C GLY A 562 27.18 25.17 2.30
N ALA A 563 28.05 24.27 1.82
CA ALA A 563 29.44 24.18 2.21
C ALA A 563 30.38 24.51 1.04
N TRP A 564 31.38 25.36 1.31
CA TRP A 564 32.44 25.64 0.35
C TRP A 564 33.53 24.55 0.33
N GLU A 565 33.54 23.65 1.30
CA GLU A 565 34.58 22.61 1.41
C GLU A 565 33.94 21.26 1.74
N PRO A 566 34.41 20.16 1.14
CA PRO A 566 35.41 20.11 0.07
C PRO A 566 34.82 20.46 -1.32
N MET A 567 35.68 20.96 -2.21
CA MET A 567 35.32 21.41 -3.56
C MET A 567 36.35 21.00 -4.62
N TYR A 568 35.99 21.15 -5.89
CA TYR A 568 36.87 21.01 -7.04
C TYR A 568 36.91 22.31 -7.85
N GLY A 569 38.11 22.68 -8.28
CA GLY A 569 38.36 23.86 -9.11
C GLY A 569 39.34 23.56 -10.25
N TYR A 570 39.73 24.60 -10.97
CA TYR A 570 40.62 24.52 -12.12
C TYR A 570 42.08 24.28 -11.71
N ALA A 571 42.74 23.34 -12.40
CA ALA A 571 44.19 23.14 -12.32
C ALA A 571 44.90 23.61 -13.60
N THR A 572 44.64 22.94 -14.73
CA THR A 572 45.24 23.27 -16.04
C THR A 572 44.27 22.96 -17.18
N GLY A 573 44.38 23.65 -18.32
CA GLY A 573 43.59 23.35 -19.51
C GLY A 573 43.02 24.60 -20.19
N THR A 574 41.85 24.42 -20.77
CA THR A 574 41.09 25.40 -21.56
C THR A 574 39.66 25.49 -21.01
N PRO A 575 38.88 26.54 -21.35
CA PRO A 575 37.47 26.59 -20.99
C PRO A 575 36.66 25.34 -21.38
N GLU A 576 37.01 24.70 -22.49
CA GLU A 576 36.30 23.54 -23.03
C GLU A 576 36.74 22.20 -22.42
N ALA A 577 37.98 22.09 -21.93
CA ALA A 577 38.49 20.87 -21.30
C ALA A 577 39.76 21.12 -20.49
N GLY A 578 39.93 20.40 -19.39
CA GLY A 578 41.11 20.49 -18.53
C GLY A 578 41.12 19.51 -17.37
N THR A 579 41.99 19.79 -16.40
CA THR A 579 42.15 19.03 -15.16
C THR A 579 41.60 19.79 -13.97
N LEU A 580 41.08 19.01 -13.01
CA LEU A 580 40.56 19.48 -11.74
C LEU A 580 41.63 19.39 -10.66
N VAL A 581 41.53 20.26 -9.66
CA VAL A 581 42.22 20.11 -8.38
C VAL A 581 41.20 20.00 -7.26
N TYR A 582 41.39 19.02 -6.39
CA TYR A 582 40.59 18.82 -5.19
C TYR A 582 41.06 19.72 -4.06
N ARG A 583 40.11 20.41 -3.41
CA ARG A 583 40.30 21.19 -2.19
C ARG A 583 39.76 20.41 -1.01
N ALA A 584 40.66 19.91 -0.17
CA ALA A 584 40.31 19.32 1.12
C ALA A 584 39.86 20.40 2.13
N PRO A 585 39.10 20.03 3.18
CA PRO A 585 38.73 20.97 4.24
C PRO A 585 39.95 21.61 4.90
N GLY A 586 39.92 22.93 5.09
CA GLY A 586 41.01 23.74 5.65
C GLY A 586 42.14 24.08 4.67
N ALA A 587 42.10 23.62 3.42
CA ALA A 587 43.08 23.98 2.40
C ALA A 587 42.78 25.35 1.77
N ALA A 588 43.79 25.97 1.15
CA ALA A 588 43.64 27.21 0.40
C ALA A 588 42.64 27.05 -0.76
N ASP A 589 41.99 28.16 -1.15
CA ASP A 589 41.01 28.12 -2.22
C ASP A 589 41.63 27.74 -3.57
N VAL A 590 40.85 27.05 -4.40
CA VAL A 590 41.25 26.58 -5.72
C VAL A 590 40.76 27.55 -6.80
N PRO A 591 41.47 27.68 -7.94
CA PRO A 591 41.02 28.55 -9.03
C PRO A 591 39.65 28.15 -9.61
N ASN A 592 38.95 29.11 -10.22
CA ASN A 592 37.69 28.85 -10.92
C ASN A 592 37.94 28.25 -12.31
N ILE A 593 37.01 27.44 -12.80
CA ILE A 593 36.96 27.01 -14.20
C ILE A 593 36.27 28.14 -14.98
N VAL A 594 36.90 28.61 -16.05
CA VAL A 594 36.32 29.64 -16.93
C VAL A 594 35.38 28.97 -17.93
N THR A 595 34.18 29.50 -18.12
CA THR A 595 33.21 29.02 -19.10
C THR A 595 33.62 29.43 -20.53
N PRO A 596 33.16 28.72 -21.57
CA PRO A 596 33.47 29.06 -22.97
C PRO A 596 33.17 30.52 -23.33
N ALA A 597 33.88 31.04 -24.33
CA ALA A 597 33.78 32.46 -24.73
C ALA A 597 32.42 32.85 -25.36
N THR A 598 31.53 31.90 -25.58
CA THR A 598 30.17 32.12 -26.10
C THR A 598 29.16 31.55 -25.12
N ALA A 599 28.10 32.30 -24.85
CA ALA A 599 27.01 31.84 -24.00
C ALA A 599 26.14 30.83 -24.75
N GLY A 600 25.52 29.89 -24.03
CA GLY A 600 24.68 28.86 -24.63
C GLY A 600 24.43 27.69 -23.69
N ASN A 601 23.81 26.64 -24.22
CA ASN A 601 23.58 25.40 -23.48
C ASN A 601 24.77 24.45 -23.66
N PHE A 602 25.29 23.95 -22.55
CA PHE A 602 26.46 23.07 -22.51
C PHE A 602 26.17 21.83 -21.67
N VAL A 603 26.82 20.73 -22.04
CA VAL A 603 27.03 19.58 -21.17
C VAL A 603 28.35 19.80 -20.45
N VAL A 604 28.26 20.11 -19.16
CA VAL A 604 29.41 20.17 -18.25
C VAL A 604 29.62 18.76 -17.69
N THR A 605 30.82 18.22 -17.79
CA THR A 605 31.19 16.93 -17.22
C THR A 605 32.37 17.10 -16.29
N ALA A 606 32.28 16.51 -15.10
CA ALA A 606 33.36 16.41 -14.12
C ALA A 606 33.63 14.94 -13.82
N ASP A 607 34.85 14.48 -14.10
CA ASP A 607 35.35 13.18 -13.67
C ASP A 607 36.25 13.41 -12.46
N ILE A 608 35.70 13.21 -11.27
CA ILE A 608 36.41 13.44 -10.00
C ILE A 608 37.34 12.29 -9.63
N THR A 609 37.26 11.15 -10.33
CA THR A 609 38.19 10.03 -10.14
C THR A 609 39.47 10.27 -10.92
N ASN A 610 39.36 10.71 -12.18
CA ASN A 610 40.49 11.06 -13.02
C ASN A 610 40.91 12.53 -12.91
N LEU A 611 40.17 13.33 -12.11
CA LEU A 611 40.37 14.77 -11.93
C LEU A 611 40.40 15.53 -13.26
N THR A 612 39.37 15.36 -14.08
CA THR A 612 39.20 16.07 -15.36
C THR A 612 37.84 16.72 -15.49
N TYR A 613 37.74 17.73 -16.36
CA TYR A 613 36.46 18.31 -16.75
C TYR A 613 36.39 18.56 -18.25
N THR A 614 35.18 18.60 -18.77
CA THR A 614 34.86 19.06 -20.12
C THR A 614 33.62 19.95 -20.11
N VAL A 615 33.58 20.94 -21.00
CA VAL A 615 32.42 21.80 -21.26
C VAL A 615 32.17 21.78 -22.76
N ALA A 616 31.24 20.94 -23.18
CA ALA A 616 30.90 20.74 -24.59
C ALA A 616 29.55 21.36 -24.91
N ALA A 617 29.38 21.95 -26.09
CA ALA A 617 28.07 22.43 -26.53
C ALA A 617 27.06 21.28 -26.50
N ALA A 618 25.88 21.51 -25.89
CA ALA A 618 24.79 20.56 -25.93
C ALA A 618 24.34 20.39 -27.40
N LYS A 619 24.14 19.14 -27.84
CA LYS A 619 23.71 18.83 -29.20
C LYS A 619 22.22 18.98 -29.39
#